data_AF-A0A1C3TL88-F1
#
_entry.id   AF-A0A1C3TL88-F1
#
_cell.length_a   1.000
_cell.length_b   1.000
_cell.length_c   1.000
_cell.angle_alpha   90.00
_cell.angle_beta   90.00
_cell.angle_gamma   90.00
#
_symmetry.space_group_name_H-M   'P 1'
#
loop_
_entity.id
_entity.type
_entity.pdbx_description
1 polymer ?
#
loop_
_entity_poly.entity_id
_entity_poly.type
_entity_poly.pdbx_seq_one_letter_code
_entity_poly.pdbx_strand_id
1 'polypeptide(L)' 'MARPVPNSAENRSKVEAALSRMATVLNSYPNVETLRKEDTVVLFNDQGTVNTLLSKASLDSRLICRREAVAGSLRATT' A
#
# COMPACT_ATOMS: atom_id res chain seq x y z
N MET A 1 -2.93 6.50 22.89
CA MET A 1 -2.49 5.34 22.08
C MET A 1 -2.50 5.78 20.62
N ALA A 2 -1.34 5.94 19.99
CA ALA A 2 -1.24 6.40 18.60
C ALA A 2 -1.82 5.33 17.67
N ARG A 3 -2.85 5.68 16.89
CA ARG A 3 -3.40 4.77 15.86
C ARG A 3 -2.36 4.66 14.75
N PRO A 4 -1.92 3.45 14.36
CA PRO A 4 -0.94 3.30 13.30
C PRO A 4 -1.50 3.86 12.00
N VAL A 5 -0.72 4.70 11.36
CA VAL A 5 -1.04 5.33 10.07
C VAL A 5 -1.11 4.23 9.02
N PRO A 6 -2.11 4.23 8.13
CA PRO A 6 -2.34 3.18 7.13
C PRO A 6 -1.23 2.97 6.12
N ASN A 7 -0.35 3.95 5.96
CA ASN A 7 0.89 3.80 5.21
C ASN A 7 1.98 3.26 6.13
N SER A 8 1.70 2.12 6.77
CA SER A 8 2.65 1.44 7.66
C SER A 8 3.91 1.11 6.88
N ALA A 9 5.09 1.38 7.46
CA ALA A 9 6.39 1.06 6.86
C ALA A 9 6.47 -0.43 6.44
N GLU A 10 5.78 -1.31 7.16
CA GLU A 10 5.67 -2.73 6.83
C GLU A 10 4.89 -2.96 5.51
N ASN A 11 3.76 -2.29 5.32
CA ASN A 11 2.97 -2.40 4.08
C ASN A 11 3.77 -1.86 2.89
N ARG A 12 4.49 -0.75 3.09
CA ARG A 12 5.38 -0.19 2.07
C ARG A 12 6.48 -1.18 1.69
N SER A 13 7.15 -1.76 2.68
CA SER A 13 8.20 -2.76 2.46
C SER A 13 7.67 -3.99 1.69
N LYS A 14 6.46 -4.47 2.01
CA LYS A 14 5.80 -5.56 1.29
C LYS A 14 5.51 -5.23 -0.17
N VAL A 15 5.03 -4.01 -0.44
CA VAL A 15 4.79 -3.53 -1.82
C VAL A 15 6.10 -3.45 -2.59
N GLU A 16 7.14 -2.85 -2.01
CA GLU A 16 8.46 -2.74 -2.65
C GLU A 16 9.04 -4.13 -2.98
N ALA A 17 8.94 -5.09 -2.04
CA ALA A 17 9.38 -6.47 -2.28
C ALA A 17 8.59 -7.18 -3.40
N ALA A 18 7.27 -6.99 -3.45
CA ALA A 18 6.43 -7.56 -4.50
C ALA A 18 6.76 -6.96 -5.88
N LEU A 19 6.88 -5.64 -5.97
CA LEU A 19 7.28 -4.96 -7.20
C LEU A 19 8.66 -5.40 -7.69
N SER A 20 9.62 -5.60 -6.76
CA SER A 20 10.95 -6.11 -7.12
C SER A 20 10.88 -7.51 -7.72
N ARG A 21 10.06 -8.42 -7.19
CA ARG A 21 9.88 -9.76 -7.77
C ARG A 21 9.22 -9.71 -9.15
N MET A 22 8.17 -8.90 -9.29
CA MET A 22 7.50 -8.70 -10.58
C MET A 22 8.48 -8.18 -11.63
N ALA A 23 9.33 -7.20 -11.27
CA ALA A 23 10.36 -6.68 -12.16
C ALA A 23 11.38 -7.75 -12.56
N THR A 24 11.84 -8.59 -11.63
CA THR A 24 12.75 -9.71 -11.94
C THR A 24 12.12 -10.68 -12.94
N VAL A 25 10.86 -11.07 -12.73
CA VAL A 25 10.14 -11.96 -13.66
C VAL A 25 10.06 -11.30 -15.03
N LEU A 26 9.56 -10.06 -15.12
CA LEU A 26 9.38 -9.36 -16.39
C LEU A 26 10.70 -9.12 -17.15
N ASN A 27 11.79 -8.83 -16.44
CA ASN A 27 13.11 -8.65 -17.04
C ASN A 27 13.76 -9.96 -17.50
N SER A 28 13.25 -11.12 -17.07
CA SER A 28 13.75 -12.43 -17.50
C SER A 28 13.21 -12.85 -18.88
N TYR A 29 12.24 -12.11 -19.43
CA TYR A 29 11.58 -12.40 -20.69
C TYR A 29 11.68 -11.21 -21.65
N PRO A 30 11.81 -11.43 -22.98
CA PRO A 30 11.81 -10.34 -23.96
C PRO A 30 10.49 -9.55 -24.00
N ASN A 31 9.37 -10.21 -23.73
CA ASN A 31 8.04 -9.61 -23.69
C ASN A 31 7.08 -10.45 -22.86
N VAL A 32 5.92 -9.86 -22.53
CA VAL A 32 4.91 -10.48 -21.65
C VAL A 32 4.27 -11.75 -22.23
N GLU A 33 4.20 -11.85 -23.57
CA GLU A 33 3.58 -12.99 -24.26
C GLU A 33 4.46 -14.24 -24.21
N THR A 34 5.76 -14.06 -23.93
CA THR A 34 6.74 -15.16 -23.81
C THR A 34 6.86 -15.72 -22.40
N LEU A 35 6.11 -15.20 -21.42
CA LEU A 35 6.15 -15.75 -20.06
C LEU A 35 5.69 -17.21 -20.07
N ARG A 36 6.37 -18.03 -19.27
CA ARG A 36 5.86 -19.36 -18.92
C ARG A 36 4.57 -19.21 -18.12
N LYS A 37 3.72 -20.24 -18.16
CA LYS A 37 2.43 -20.23 -17.46
C LYS A 37 2.63 -20.08 -15.96
N GLU A 38 3.66 -20.72 -15.41
CA GLU A 38 3.99 -20.68 -14.00
C GLU A 38 4.41 -19.27 -13.57
N ASP A 39 5.25 -18.61 -14.36
CA ASP A 39 5.71 -17.24 -14.08
C ASP A 39 4.59 -16.21 -14.23
N THR A 40 3.66 -16.45 -15.16
CA THR A 40 2.43 -15.67 -15.30
C THR A 40 1.59 -15.73 -14.02
N VAL A 41 1.40 -16.92 -13.46
CA VAL A 41 0.65 -17.10 -12.20
C VAL A 41 1.34 -16.37 -11.05
N VAL A 42 2.67 -16.49 -10.94
CA VAL A 42 3.45 -15.78 -9.91
C VAL A 42 3.28 -14.26 -10.04
N LEU A 43 3.39 -13.73 -11.27
CA LEU A 43 3.24 -12.31 -11.55
C LEU A 43 1.86 -11.78 -11.14
N PHE A 44 0.79 -12.50 -11.48
CA PHE A 44 -0.57 -12.10 -11.11
C PHE A 44 -0.84 -12.18 -9.60
N ASN A 45 -0.23 -13.15 -8.90
CA ASN A 45 -0.33 -13.24 -7.45
C ASN A 45 0.37 -12.05 -6.76
N ASP A 46 1.56 -11.67 -7.23
CA ASP A 46 2.26 -10.49 -6.73
C ASP A 46 1.48 -9.20 -7.04
N GLN A 47 0.89 -9.09 -8.23
CA GLN A 47 0.01 -7.98 -8.58
C GLN A 47 -1.23 -7.89 -7.67
N GLY A 48 -1.85 -9.03 -7.35
CA GLY A 48 -2.98 -9.10 -6.40
C GLY A 48 -2.60 -8.59 -5.00
N THR A 49 -1.38 -8.91 -4.55
CA THR A 49 -0.83 -8.43 -3.28
C THR A 49 -0.68 -6.90 -3.30
N VAL A 50 -0.05 -6.36 -4.34
CA VAL A 50 0.12 -4.89 -4.50
C VAL A 50 -1.22 -4.18 -4.55
N ASN A 51 -2.16 -4.66 -5.37
CA ASN A 51 -3.49 -4.07 -5.50
C ASN A 51 -4.21 -4.02 -4.16
N THR A 52 -4.15 -5.11 -3.39
CA THR A 52 -4.80 -5.19 -2.07
C THR A 52 -4.20 -4.19 -1.08
N LEU A 53 -2.87 -4.10 -1.01
CA LEU A 53 -2.17 -3.21 -0.08
C LEU A 53 -2.40 -1.74 -0.43
N LEU A 54 -2.29 -1.38 -1.71
CA LEU A 54 -2.47 0.00 -2.17
C LEU A 54 -3.93 0.45 -2.15
N SER A 55 -4.90 -0.45 -2.40
CA SER A 55 -6.32 -0.11 -2.28
C SER A 55 -6.71 0.20 -0.83
N LYS A 56 -6.23 -0.60 0.13
CA LYS A 56 -6.40 -0.34 1.56
C LYS A 56 -5.71 0.96 1.98
N ALA A 57 -4.47 1.16 1.55
CA ALA A 57 -3.74 2.40 1.81
C ALA A 57 -4.49 3.63 1.27
N SER A 58 -5.06 3.55 0.07
CA SER A 58 -5.86 4.64 -0.52
C SER A 58 -7.08 5.00 0.33
N LEU A 59 -7.84 4.00 0.80
CA LEU A 59 -9.02 4.20 1.65
C LEU A 59 -8.69 4.95 2.95
N ASP A 60 -7.58 4.58 3.58
CA ASP A 60 -7.20 5.15 4.86
C ASP A 60 -6.31 6.41 4.73
N SER A 61 -5.64 6.62 3.58
CA SER A 61 -4.83 7.82 3.29
C SER A 61 -5.66 9.08 3.06
N ARG A 62 -6.98 8.94 2.95
CA ARG A 62 -7.90 10.08 2.90
C ARG A 62 -7.72 10.89 4.19
N LEU A 63 -7.00 11.99 4.06
CA LEU A 63 -6.84 13.00 5.10
C LEU A 63 -8.22 13.53 5.46
N ILE A 64 -8.84 12.96 6.50
CA ILE A 64 -9.91 13.65 7.21
C ILE A 64 -9.22 14.81 7.93
N CYS A 65 -9.52 16.06 7.52
CA CYS A 65 -9.23 17.21 8.37
C CYS A 65 -10.00 17.02 9.68
N ARG A 66 -9.38 16.39 10.69
CA ARG A 66 -9.93 16.40 12.04
C ARG A 66 -9.66 17.77 12.61
N ARG A 67 -10.73 18.49 12.91
CA ARG A 67 -10.66 19.67 13.76
C ARG A 67 -10.39 19.18 15.19
N GLU A 68 -9.13 18.95 15.53
CA GLU A 68 -8.72 18.68 16.90
C GLU A 68 -8.65 20.01 17.65
N ALA A 69 -9.56 20.21 18.61
CA ALA A 69 -9.41 21.32 19.55
C ALA A 69 -8.21 21.02 20.45
N VAL A 70 -7.31 22.00 20.62
CA VAL A 70 -6.21 21.89 21.59
C VAL A 70 -6.83 21.66 22.97
N ALA A 71 -6.47 20.58 23.64
CA ALA A 71 -6.91 20.32 25.00
C ALA A 71 -6.56 21.54 25.88
N GLY A 72 -7.58 22.22 26.42
CA GLY A 72 -7.44 23.46 27.17
C GLY A 72 -8.09 24.71 26.55
N SER A 73 -8.52 24.68 25.28
CA SER A 73 -9.18 25.84 24.65
C SER A 73 -10.70 25.92 24.89
N LEU A 74 -11.28 24.94 25.61
CA LEU A 74 -12.71 24.88 25.93
C LEU A 74 -13.05 25.71 27.18
N ARG A 75 -12.63 26.98 27.22
CA ARG A 75 -13.04 27.88 28.31
C ARG A 75 -14.44 28.42 28.00
N ALA A 76 -15.46 27.84 28.61
CA ALA A 76 -16.79 28.44 28.64
C ALA A 76 -16.75 29.67 29.56
N THR A 77 -16.92 30.87 28.99
CA THR A 77 -17.15 32.10 29.75
C THR A 77 -18.65 32.37 29.78
N THR A 78 -19.23 32.39 30.98
CA THR A 78 -20.60 32.86 31.26
C THR A 78 -20.62 34.38 31.36
#